data_AF-A0A0F9FU26-F1
#
_entry.id   AF-A0A0F9FU26-F1
#
_cell.length_a   1.000
_cell.length_b   1.000
_cell.length_c   1.000
_cell.angle_alpha   90.00
_cell.angle_beta   90.00
_cell.angle_gamma   90.00
#
_symmetry.space_group_name_H-M   'P 1'
#
loop_
_entity.id
_entity.type
_entity.pdbx_description
1 polymer ?
#
loop_
_entity_poly.entity_id
_entity_poly.type
_entity_poly.pdbx_seq_one_letter_code
_entity_poly.pdbx_strand_id
1 'polypeptide(L)'
;MSGEGVHNPAAIDTLALEASLQAVQVDVDAIREVTDAEAILTETSGSITTTAAEQNVYAAVAPAGIFRPVCFKIDMSNQTATETVVLRTYYQITPGGALVLQDTVTYAGVVSPELINIDLEPNRYGVAVTLQNTAIGTHRAYDWEIFYAEAP
;
A
#
# COMPACT_ATOMS: atom_id res chain seq x y z
N MET A 1 64.60 -35.32 -28.57
CA MET A 1 63.25 -35.25 -28.00
C MET A 1 63.01 -33.79 -27.64
N SER A 2 62.34 -33.05 -28.53
CA SER A 2 62.07 -31.62 -28.38
C SER A 2 61.01 -31.43 -27.31
N GLY A 3 61.33 -30.66 -26.27
CA GLY A 3 60.40 -30.32 -25.21
C GLY A 3 59.18 -29.60 -25.78
N GLU A 4 58.00 -30.16 -25.53
CA GLU A 4 56.74 -29.44 -25.70
C GLU A 4 56.79 -28.17 -24.85
N GLY A 5 56.71 -27.03 -25.53
CA GLY A 5 56.53 -25.75 -24.89
C GLY A 5 55.23 -25.80 -24.11
N VAL A 6 55.32 -25.62 -22.79
CA VAL A 6 54.17 -25.35 -21.95
C VAL A 6 53.53 -24.08 -22.50
N HIS A 7 52.42 -24.23 -23.23
CA HIS A 7 51.58 -23.11 -23.61
C HIS A 7 51.05 -22.50 -22.33
N ASN A 8 51.72 -21.45 -21.84
CA ASN A 8 51.17 -20.63 -20.79
C ASN A 8 49.93 -19.96 -21.41
N PRO A 9 48.70 -20.28 -20.97
CA PRO A 9 47.52 -19.59 -21.48
C PRO A 9 47.75 -18.10 -21.21
N ALA A 10 47.51 -17.28 -22.23
CA ALA A 10 47.77 -15.84 -22.21
C ALA A 10 47.47 -15.26 -20.83
N ALA A 11 48.47 -14.60 -20.23
CA ALA A 11 48.35 -14.01 -18.90
C ALA A 11 47.02 -13.26 -18.84
N ILE A 12 46.13 -13.72 -17.97
CA ILE A 12 44.85 -13.05 -17.72
C ILE A 12 45.22 -11.63 -17.32
N ASP A 13 44.71 -10.66 -18.07
CA ASP A 13 44.87 -9.25 -17.72
C ASP A 13 44.00 -9.00 -16.49
N THR A 14 44.58 -9.26 -15.33
CA THR A 14 43.92 -9.13 -14.03
C THR A 14 43.48 -7.70 -13.78
N LEU A 15 44.18 -6.71 -14.35
CA LEU A 15 43.81 -5.29 -14.23
C LEU A 15 42.54 -4.97 -15.03
N ALA A 16 42.41 -5.50 -16.26
CA ALA A 16 41.19 -5.35 -17.04
C ALA A 16 39.99 -6.07 -16.38
N LEU A 17 40.24 -7.22 -15.75
CA LEU A 17 39.23 -7.95 -15.00
C LEU A 17 38.76 -7.18 -13.76
N GLU A 18 39.69 -6.64 -12.97
CA GLU A 18 39.39 -5.83 -11.78
C GLU A 18 38.58 -4.57 -12.14
N ALA A 19 38.95 -3.88 -13.22
CA ALA A 19 38.21 -2.73 -13.71
C ALA A 19 36.77 -3.09 -14.12
N SER A 20 36.60 -4.25 -14.79
CA SER A 20 35.28 -4.74 -15.20
C SER A 20 34.42 -5.13 -14.01
N LEU A 21 35.00 -5.78 -13.00
CA LEU A 21 34.29 -6.14 -11.75
C LEU A 21 33.86 -4.89 -10.99
N GLN A 22 34.70 -3.86 -10.93
CA GLN A 22 34.36 -2.61 -10.27
C GLN A 22 33.21 -1.88 -10.97
N ALA A 23 33.21 -1.85 -12.31
CA ALA A 23 32.10 -1.27 -13.08
C ALA A 23 30.77 -2.00 -12.83
N VAL A 24 30.79 -3.34 -12.84
CA VAL A 24 29.60 -4.15 -12.52
C VAL A 24 29.12 -3.91 -11.09
N GLN A 25 30.03 -3.77 -10.12
CA GLN A 25 29.64 -3.50 -8.74
C GLN A 25 28.94 -2.13 -8.59
N VAL A 26 29.44 -1.10 -9.29
CA VAL A 26 28.80 0.22 -9.34
C VAL A 26 27.38 0.13 -9.92
N ASP A 27 27.21 -0.62 -11.01
CA ASP A 27 25.88 -0.83 -11.61
C ASP A 27 24.94 -1.61 -10.67
N VAL A 28 25.43 -2.64 -9.99
CA VAL A 28 24.66 -3.42 -9.01
C VAL A 28 24.22 -2.56 -7.83
N ASP A 29 25.11 -1.70 -7.33
CA ASP A 29 24.81 -0.80 -6.21
C ASP A 29 23.79 0.25 -6.64
N ALA A 30 23.92 0.82 -7.83
CA ALA A 30 22.94 1.76 -8.39
C ALA A 30 21.58 1.11 -8.65
N ILE A 31 21.55 -0.11 -9.19
CA ILE A 31 20.30 -0.88 -9.36
C ILE A 31 19.67 -1.19 -8.02
N ARG A 32 20.45 -1.57 -7.00
CA ARG A 32 19.94 -1.79 -5.64
C ARG A 32 19.37 -0.51 -5.05
N GLU A 33 20.06 0.61 -5.16
CA GLU A 33 19.56 1.89 -4.66
C GLU A 33 18.23 2.27 -5.32
N VAL A 34 18.10 2.06 -6.64
CA VAL A 34 16.82 2.28 -7.35
C VAL A 34 15.76 1.25 -6.97
N THR A 35 16.10 -0.04 -6.88
CA THR A 35 15.16 -1.12 -6.54
C THR A 35 14.65 -1.00 -5.10
N ASP A 36 15.53 -0.63 -4.17
CA ASP A 36 15.20 -0.37 -2.77
C ASP A 36 14.35 0.92 -2.63
N ALA A 37 14.49 1.87 -3.56
CA ALA A 37 13.70 3.10 -3.59
C ALA A 37 12.36 2.96 -4.34
N GLU A 38 12.23 2.03 -5.29
CA GLU A 38 11.06 1.90 -6.17
C GLU A 38 9.85 1.19 -5.54
N ALA A 39 9.95 0.55 -4.36
CA ALA A 39 8.82 -0.19 -3.77
C ALA A 39 8.76 -0.15 -2.23
N ILE A 40 8.39 1.00 -1.64
CA ILE A 40 8.13 1.09 -0.19
C ILE A 40 6.63 1.18 0.13
N LEU A 41 5.85 1.81 -0.75
CA LEU A 41 4.41 1.96 -0.57
C LEU A 41 3.67 1.74 -1.90
N THR A 42 2.73 0.81 -1.93
CA THR A 42 1.74 0.71 -3.01
C THR A 42 0.49 1.51 -2.61
N GLU A 43 -0.18 2.12 -3.59
CA GLU A 43 -1.37 2.93 -3.38
C GLU A 43 -2.53 2.43 -4.25
N THR A 44 -3.76 2.51 -3.73
CA THR A 44 -4.96 2.58 -4.56
C THR A 44 -5.85 3.70 -4.07
N SER A 45 -6.59 4.32 -4.98
CA SER A 45 -7.43 5.47 -4.69
C SER A 45 -8.71 5.45 -5.52
N GLY A 46 -9.67 6.27 -5.13
CA GLY A 46 -10.94 6.37 -5.82
C GLY A 46 -11.84 7.45 -5.25
N SER A 47 -13.08 7.45 -5.73
CA SER A 47 -14.15 8.32 -5.25
C SER A 47 -15.38 7.48 -4.97
N ILE A 48 -16.07 7.76 -3.86
CA ILE A 48 -17.31 7.09 -3.51
C ILE A 48 -18.39 8.10 -3.13
N THR A 49 -19.58 7.96 -3.71
CA THR A 49 -20.74 8.71 -3.26
C THR A 49 -21.45 7.95 -2.14
N THR A 50 -21.51 8.57 -0.96
CA THR A 50 -22.21 8.02 0.21
C THR A 50 -23.65 7.65 -0.09
N THR A 51 -24.20 6.71 0.67
CA THR A 51 -25.64 6.42 0.68
C THR A 51 -26.13 6.22 2.11
N ALA A 52 -27.44 6.05 2.27
CA ALA A 52 -28.04 5.64 3.55
C ALA A 52 -27.64 4.21 3.97
N ALA A 53 -27.23 3.37 3.00
CA ALA A 53 -26.70 2.05 3.27
C ALA A 53 -25.19 2.13 3.55
N GLU A 54 -24.70 1.20 4.37
CA GLU A 54 -23.26 1.00 4.51
C GLU A 54 -22.68 0.44 3.21
N GLN A 55 -21.58 1.03 2.74
CA GLN A 55 -20.93 0.68 1.49
C GLN A 55 -19.43 0.46 1.71
N ASN A 56 -18.86 -0.53 1.03
CA ASN A 56 -17.42 -0.70 1.00
C ASN A 56 -16.80 0.44 0.20
N VAL A 57 -15.97 1.25 0.85
CA VAL A 57 -15.07 2.18 0.18
C VAL A 57 -13.86 1.41 -0.34
N TYR A 58 -13.32 0.57 0.53
CA TYR A 58 -12.21 -0.30 0.24
C TYR A 58 -12.44 -1.66 0.89
N ALA A 59 -12.12 -2.75 0.18
CA ALA A 59 -12.15 -4.09 0.73
C ALA A 59 -11.08 -4.95 0.04
N ALA A 60 -10.21 -5.56 0.85
CA ALA A 60 -9.36 -6.68 0.44
C ALA A 60 -9.76 -7.90 1.28
N VAL A 61 -10.51 -8.81 0.65
CA VAL A 61 -11.03 -10.03 1.29
C VAL A 61 -10.26 -11.21 0.71
N ALA A 62 -9.62 -12.02 1.57
CA ALA A 62 -8.77 -13.14 1.17
C ALA A 62 -7.62 -12.75 0.19
N PRO A 63 -6.71 -11.85 0.57
CA PRO A 63 -5.57 -11.50 -0.26
C PRO A 63 -4.62 -12.69 -0.45
N ALA A 64 -3.97 -12.74 -1.62
CA ALA A 64 -3.10 -13.84 -2.02
C ALA A 64 -1.80 -13.96 -1.19
N GLY A 65 -1.50 -12.97 -0.34
CA GLY A 65 -0.31 -12.90 0.50
C GLY A 65 -0.53 -12.06 1.76
N ILE A 66 0.52 -11.91 2.58
CA ILE A 66 0.51 -11.01 3.73
C ILE A 66 0.47 -9.59 3.19
N PHE A 67 -0.60 -8.85 3.47
CA PHE A 67 -0.76 -7.45 3.08
C PHE A 67 -0.70 -6.59 4.34
N ARG A 68 -0.05 -5.43 4.28
CA ARG A 68 0.04 -4.51 5.42
C ARG A 68 -0.54 -3.17 5.00
N PRO A 69 -1.86 -2.96 5.12
CA PRO A 69 -2.43 -1.64 4.94
C PRO A 69 -1.91 -0.77 6.09
N VAL A 70 -1.48 0.45 5.78
CA VAL A 70 -0.86 1.34 6.77
C VAL A 70 -1.79 2.48 7.13
N CYS A 71 -2.38 3.11 6.12
CA CYS A 71 -3.22 4.28 6.32
C CYS A 71 -4.28 4.35 5.23
N PHE A 72 -5.53 4.53 5.63
CA PHE A 72 -6.61 4.97 4.77
C PHE A 72 -6.83 6.46 4.99
N LYS A 73 -6.92 7.24 3.91
CA LYS A 73 -7.27 8.65 3.97
C LYS A 73 -8.53 8.94 3.19
N ILE A 74 -9.30 9.91 3.66
CA ILE A 74 -10.51 10.38 3.00
C ILE A 74 -10.63 11.89 3.11
N ASP A 75 -10.94 12.53 1.99
CA ASP A 75 -11.17 13.96 1.90
C ASP A 75 -12.64 14.28 2.17
N MET A 76 -12.91 14.90 3.34
CA MET A 76 -14.23 15.28 3.81
C MET A 76 -14.63 16.72 3.44
N SER A 77 -13.89 17.40 2.55
CA SER A 77 -14.17 18.79 2.13
C SER A 77 -15.58 18.99 1.53
N ASN A 78 -16.16 17.92 0.98
CA ASN A 78 -17.51 17.94 0.42
C ASN A 78 -18.63 17.80 1.47
N GLN A 79 -18.30 17.55 2.73
CA GLN A 79 -19.28 17.40 3.81
C GLN A 79 -19.80 18.76 4.27
N THR A 80 -21.11 18.87 4.44
CA THR A 80 -21.76 20.09 4.92
C THR A 80 -22.42 19.88 6.28
N ALA A 81 -23.03 20.93 6.83
CA ALA A 81 -23.60 20.91 8.18
C ALA A 81 -24.73 19.89 8.39
N THR A 82 -25.32 19.36 7.32
CA THR A 82 -26.52 18.49 7.37
C THR A 82 -26.21 17.00 7.33
N GLU A 83 -25.00 16.58 6.97
CA GLU A 83 -24.64 15.18 6.86
C GLU A 83 -24.05 14.63 8.16
N THR A 84 -24.28 13.34 8.39
CA THR A 84 -23.59 12.55 9.42
C THR A 84 -23.04 11.32 8.74
N VAL A 85 -21.73 11.23 8.63
CA VAL A 85 -21.03 10.13 7.97
C VAL A 85 -20.37 9.25 9.02
N VAL A 86 -20.55 7.94 8.87
CA VAL A 86 -19.97 6.92 9.74
C VAL A 86 -18.97 6.12 8.93
N LEU A 87 -17.72 6.14 9.39
CA LEU A 87 -16.63 5.31 8.90
C LEU A 87 -16.48 4.10 9.81
N ARG A 88 -16.31 2.92 9.23
CA ARG A 88 -16.07 1.69 10.00
C ARG A 88 -14.93 0.90 9.40
N THR A 89 -14.09 0.34 10.28
CA THR A 89 -13.03 -0.58 9.90
C THR A 89 -13.38 -1.99 10.34
N TYR A 90 -13.20 -2.94 9.43
CA TYR A 90 -13.46 -4.34 9.66
C TYR A 90 -12.23 -5.17 9.35
N TYR A 91 -12.03 -6.25 10.10
CA TYR A 91 -10.95 -7.19 9.90
C TYR A 91 -11.43 -8.62 9.92
N GLN A 92 -10.72 -9.46 9.19
CA GLN A 92 -10.93 -10.89 9.20
C GLN A 92 -9.85 -11.55 10.08
N ILE A 93 -10.26 -12.48 10.93
CA ILE A 93 -9.37 -13.16 11.90
C ILE A 93 -9.01 -14.60 11.49
N THR A 94 -9.70 -15.15 10.49
CA THR A 94 -9.46 -16.51 9.97
C THR A 94 -9.60 -16.54 8.45
N PRO A 95 -8.86 -17.41 7.73
CA PRO A 95 -9.00 -17.56 6.29
C PRO A 95 -10.44 -17.89 5.90
N GLY A 96 -11.04 -17.12 4.98
CA GLY A 96 -12.43 -17.29 4.54
C GLY A 96 -13.52 -16.98 5.58
N GLY A 97 -13.16 -16.60 6.81
CA GLY A 97 -14.10 -16.10 7.83
C GLY A 97 -14.77 -14.76 7.49
N ALA A 98 -15.75 -14.36 8.31
CA ALA A 98 -16.43 -13.08 8.16
C ALA A 98 -15.53 -11.91 8.57
N LEU A 99 -15.79 -10.74 7.96
CA LEU A 99 -15.29 -9.45 8.43
C LEU A 99 -15.97 -9.10 9.76
N VAL A 100 -15.18 -8.78 10.78
CA VAL A 100 -15.61 -8.40 12.12
C VAL A 100 -15.29 -6.92 12.33
N LEU A 101 -16.25 -6.17 12.87
CA LEU A 101 -16.08 -4.74 13.15
C LEU A 101 -14.99 -4.56 14.21
N GLN A 102 -14.02 -3.70 13.91
CA GLN A 102 -12.97 -3.31 14.86
C GLN A 102 -13.24 -1.92 15.42
N ASP A 103 -13.46 -0.93 14.56
CA ASP A 103 -13.67 0.45 14.98
C ASP A 103 -14.77 1.16 14.19
N THR A 104 -15.33 2.20 14.80
CA THR A 104 -16.37 3.04 14.22
C THR A 104 -16.14 4.49 14.63
N VAL A 105 -16.00 5.37 13.64
CA VAL A 105 -15.86 6.81 13.85
C VAL A 105 -17.01 7.53 13.14
N THR A 106 -17.61 8.50 13.82
CA THR A 106 -18.72 9.29 13.28
C THR A 106 -18.32 10.75 13.12
N TYR A 107 -18.56 11.29 11.93
CA TYR A 107 -18.31 12.67 11.56
C TYR A 107 -19.64 13.35 11.24
N ALA A 108 -20.05 14.31 12.06
CA ALA A 108 -21.29 15.06 11.89
C ALA A 108 -21.03 16.53 11.54
N GLY A 109 -21.77 17.04 10.57
CA GLY A 109 -21.64 18.42 10.11
C GLY A 109 -20.32 18.68 9.39
N VAL A 110 -19.89 19.95 9.34
CA VAL A 110 -18.63 20.35 8.71
C VAL A 110 -17.45 19.78 9.49
N VAL A 111 -16.54 19.10 8.80
CA VAL A 111 -15.37 18.43 9.39
C VAL A 111 -14.14 19.32 9.23
N SER A 112 -13.33 19.45 10.29
CA SER A 112 -12.05 20.19 10.26
C SER A 112 -11.03 19.54 11.20
N PRO A 113 -9.83 19.18 10.72
CA PRO A 113 -9.36 19.26 9.34
C PRO A 113 -10.17 18.35 8.40
N GLU A 114 -10.31 18.76 7.14
CA GLU A 114 -11.15 18.07 6.14
C GLU A 114 -10.53 16.74 5.70
N LEU A 115 -9.20 16.62 5.67
CA LEU A 115 -8.52 15.36 5.39
C LEU A 115 -8.42 14.51 6.66
N ILE A 116 -9.01 13.33 6.62
CA ILE A 116 -9.03 12.38 7.73
C ILE A 116 -8.12 11.20 7.43
N ASN A 117 -7.30 10.84 8.42
CA ASN A 117 -6.45 9.65 8.38
C ASN A 117 -6.99 8.60 9.36
N ILE A 118 -7.07 7.36 8.89
CA ILE A 118 -7.38 6.19 9.68
C ILE A 118 -6.20 5.23 9.57
N ASP A 119 -5.50 5.02 10.68
CA ASP A 119 -4.43 4.04 10.76
C ASP A 119 -5.01 2.63 10.68
N LEU A 120 -4.42 1.80 9.83
CA LEU A 120 -4.84 0.41 9.65
C LEU A 120 -3.79 -0.52 10.23
N GLU A 121 -4.25 -1.62 10.80
CA GLU A 121 -3.39 -2.62 11.40
C GLU A 121 -2.99 -3.68 10.36
N PRO A 122 -1.76 -4.21 10.44
CA PRO A 122 -1.37 -5.35 9.62
C PRO A 122 -2.33 -6.52 9.82
N ASN A 123 -2.89 -7.06 8.73
CA ASN A 123 -3.79 -8.19 8.79
C ASN A 123 -3.46 -9.19 7.69
N ARG A 124 -3.62 -10.49 7.97
CA ARG A 124 -3.30 -11.56 7.01
C ARG A 124 -4.50 -12.00 6.16
N TYR A 125 -5.72 -11.82 6.66
CA TYR A 125 -6.89 -12.52 6.13
C TYR A 125 -7.86 -11.61 5.39
N GLY A 126 -7.95 -10.35 5.79
CA GLY A 126 -8.76 -9.36 5.10
C GLY A 126 -9.03 -8.11 5.95
N VAL A 127 -9.26 -7.00 5.26
CA VAL A 127 -9.65 -5.72 5.85
C VAL A 127 -10.71 -5.09 4.95
N ALA A 128 -11.62 -4.32 5.55
CA ALA A 128 -12.50 -3.42 4.81
C ALA A 128 -12.68 -2.10 5.56
N VAL A 129 -12.80 -1.03 4.79
CA VAL A 129 -13.22 0.28 5.26
C VAL A 129 -14.55 0.60 4.59
N THR A 130 -15.55 0.92 5.40
CA THR A 130 -16.90 1.22 4.93
C THR A 130 -17.32 2.61 5.31
N LEU A 131 -18.26 3.15 4.54
CA LEU A 131 -18.81 4.48 4.70
C LEU A 131 -20.33 4.42 4.62
N GLN A 132 -20.99 5.22 5.46
CA GLN A 132 -22.45 5.36 5.47
C GLN A 132 -22.80 6.81 5.82
N ASN A 133 -23.73 7.43 5.10
CA ASN A 133 -24.35 8.67 5.54
C ASN A 133 -25.65 8.35 6.27
N THR A 134 -25.68 8.54 7.58
CA THR A 134 -26.82 8.20 8.45
C THR A 134 -27.81 9.35 8.64
N ALA A 135 -27.47 10.56 8.17
CA ALA A 135 -28.37 11.70 8.26
C ALA A 135 -29.38 11.73 7.10
N ILE A 136 -30.50 12.40 7.33
CA ILE A 136 -31.46 12.77 6.29
C ILE A 136 -30.85 13.99 5.57
N GLY A 137 -30.00 13.74 4.59
CA GLY A 137 -29.22 14.77 3.90
C GLY A 137 -28.85 14.39 2.47
N THR A 138 -28.07 15.23 1.81
CA THR A 138 -27.62 14.97 0.45
C THR A 138 -26.44 14.00 0.48
N HIS A 139 -26.48 13.00 -0.39
CA HIS A 139 -25.36 12.11 -0.61
C HIS A 139 -24.23 12.85 -1.34
N ARG A 140 -23.02 12.76 -0.78
CA ARG A 140 -21.82 13.44 -1.27
C ARG A 140 -20.79 12.43 -1.74
N ALA A 141 -19.99 12.83 -2.74
CA ALA A 141 -18.81 12.13 -3.18
C ALA A 141 -17.61 12.49 -2.31
N TYR A 142 -16.82 11.49 -1.96
CA TYR A 142 -15.61 11.62 -1.16
C TYR A 142 -14.48 10.90 -1.86
N ASP A 143 -13.36 11.59 -2.02
CA ASP A 143 -12.15 11.01 -2.58
C ASP A 143 -11.34 10.35 -1.46
N TRP A 144 -10.72 9.22 -1.78
CA TRP A 144 -10.02 8.41 -0.80
C TRP A 144 -8.78 7.75 -1.42
N GLU A 145 -7.81 7.44 -0.56
CA GLU A 145 -6.60 6.71 -0.90
C GLU A 145 -6.25 5.75 0.23
N ILE A 146 -5.56 4.65 -0.11
CA ILE A 146 -5.00 3.71 0.87
C ILE A 146 -3.56 3.37 0.50
N PHE A 147 -2.70 3.37 1.51
CA PHE A 147 -1.30 2.97 1.38
C PHE A 147 -1.07 1.59 1.98
N TYR A 148 -0.26 0.79 1.30
CA TYR A 148 0.23 -0.50 1.78
C TYR A 148 1.74 -0.45 1.96
N ALA A 149 2.23 -1.01 3.06
CA ALA A 149 3.63 -1.38 3.17
C ALA A 149 3.81 -2.77 2.52
N GLU A 150 4.81 -2.92 1.65
CA GLU A 150 5.21 -4.25 1.21
C GLU A 150 5.86 -5.03 2.38
N ALA A 151 5.62 -6.34 2.41
CA ALA A 151 6.25 -7.23 3.36
C ALA A 151 7.75 -7.37 2.99
N PRO A 152 8.68 -7.29 3.96
CA PRO A 152 10.12 -7.45 3.70
C PRO A 152 10.48 -8.86 3.21
#